data_AF-A0AAU3KGL9-F1
#
_entry.id   AF-A0AAU3KGL9-F1
#
_cell.length_a   1.000
_cell.length_b   1.000
_cell.length_c   1.000
_cell.angle_alpha   90.00
_cell.angle_beta   90.00
_cell.angle_gamma   90.00
#
_symmetry.space_group_name_H-M   'P 1'
#
loop_
_entity.id
_entity.type
_entity.pdbx_description
1 polymer ?
#
loop_
_entity_poly.entity_id
_entity_poly.type
_entity_poly.pdbx_seq_one_letter_code
_entity_poly.pdbx_strand_id
1 'polypeptide(L)'
;MRNTEPPAPVGRYVTTPLRILLISGSTRDSSTNTAALRTVAALAPADIEATLYDGLVGLPAFIPGDEAAPAAVEALRKRIGAADAVLISAPEYAGMIPGSLKNLLEWTVGTGDLVDKPVAWINVAFPGRGDAAVETLRTVLGYVSADIVESACGRITVLREQLGPDGLVEDAEVRDQLGEVLPALAAHVREKDSSRA
;
A
#
# COMPACT_ATOMS: atom_id res chain seq x y z
N MET A 1 27.70 14.51 53.02
CA MET A 1 26.87 13.55 52.26
C MET A 1 25.86 14.36 51.47
N ARG A 2 26.02 14.46 50.14
CA ARG A 2 25.04 15.11 49.26
C ARG A 2 24.20 14.01 48.63
N ASN A 3 22.93 13.94 49.00
CA ASN A 3 21.96 13.07 48.34
C ASN A 3 21.71 13.61 46.94
N THR A 4 22.14 12.89 45.92
CA THR A 4 21.72 13.12 44.53
C THR A 4 20.55 12.19 44.25
N GLU A 5 19.38 12.78 44.11
CA GLU A 5 18.17 12.10 43.64
C GLU A 5 18.37 11.65 42.18
N PRO A 6 17.93 10.45 41.78
CA PRO A 6 18.09 9.99 40.40
C PRO A 6 17.26 10.85 39.44
N PRO A 7 17.74 11.06 38.20
CA PRO A 7 16.99 11.84 37.21
C PRO A 7 15.63 11.19 36.93
N ALA A 8 14.60 12.04 36.78
CA ALA A 8 13.26 11.61 36.42
C ALA A 8 13.27 10.81 35.11
N PRO A 9 12.42 9.77 34.98
CA PRO A 9 12.35 8.97 33.76
C PRO A 9 11.98 9.87 32.58
N VAL A 10 12.85 9.91 31.57
CA VAL A 10 12.57 10.57 30.29
C VAL A 10 11.36 9.86 29.68
N GLY A 11 10.24 10.56 29.60
CA GLY A 11 9.01 10.01 29.04
C GLY A 11 9.29 9.44 27.65
N ARG A 12 8.96 8.16 27.43
CA ARG A 12 8.91 7.60 26.08
C ARG A 12 7.88 8.41 25.30
N TYR A 13 8.33 9.23 24.35
CA TYR A 13 7.44 9.76 23.33
C TYR A 13 6.86 8.55 22.59
N VAL A 14 5.57 8.29 22.78
CA VAL A 14 4.86 7.31 21.96
C VAL A 14 4.62 8.02 20.63
N THR A 15 5.52 7.81 19.66
CA THR A 15 5.28 8.24 18.29
C THR A 15 4.09 7.47 17.76
N THR A 16 3.05 8.17 17.32
CA THR A 16 1.92 7.52 16.62
C THR A 16 2.49 6.74 15.43
N PRO A 17 2.13 5.45 15.26
CA PRO A 17 2.64 4.66 14.16
C PRO A 17 2.19 5.24 12.82
N LEU A 18 3.06 5.11 11.82
CA LEU A 18 2.78 5.54 10.45
C LEU A 18 1.80 4.55 9.81
N ARG A 19 0.68 5.05 9.29
CA ARG A 19 -0.40 4.22 8.76
C ARG A 19 -0.23 4.02 7.26
N ILE A 20 -0.10 2.76 6.84
CA ILE A 20 0.03 2.41 5.42
C ILE A 20 -1.18 1.56 5.02
N LEU A 21 -1.94 2.04 4.03
CA LEU A 21 -3.05 1.28 3.45
C LEU A 21 -2.53 0.38 2.33
N LEU A 22 -2.79 -0.92 2.42
CA LEU A 22 -2.40 -1.90 1.42
C LEU A 22 -3.61 -2.24 0.55
N ILE A 23 -3.47 -2.13 -0.77
CA ILE A 23 -4.56 -2.40 -1.73
C ILE A 23 -4.11 -3.51 -2.68
N SER A 24 -4.74 -4.70 -2.58
CA SER A 24 -4.57 -5.74 -3.58
C SER A 24 -5.44 -5.42 -4.78
N GLY A 25 -4.87 -5.41 -5.99
CA GLY A 25 -5.62 -5.31 -7.25
C GLY A 25 -6.31 -6.60 -7.66
N SER A 26 -6.08 -7.71 -6.95
CA SER A 26 -6.67 -9.01 -7.27
C SER A 26 -7.91 -9.29 -6.43
N THR A 27 -8.97 -9.78 -7.08
CA THR A 27 -10.21 -10.23 -6.41
C THR A 27 -10.26 -11.74 -6.22
N ARG A 28 -9.20 -12.47 -6.58
CA ARG A 28 -9.15 -13.93 -6.42
C ARG A 28 -8.84 -14.29 -4.97
N ASP A 29 -9.58 -15.24 -4.42
CA ASP A 29 -9.37 -15.73 -3.05
C ASP A 29 -7.94 -16.25 -2.82
N SER A 30 -7.36 -16.91 -3.83
CA SER A 30 -6.01 -17.49 -3.79
C SER A 30 -4.97 -16.67 -4.54
N SER A 31 -5.05 -15.34 -4.44
CA SER A 31 -4.11 -14.43 -5.10
C SER A 31 -2.76 -14.35 -4.39
N THR A 32 -1.68 -14.59 -5.13
CA THR A 32 -0.31 -14.34 -4.68
C THR A 32 -0.01 -12.85 -4.46
N ASN A 33 -0.73 -11.93 -5.14
CA ASN A 33 -0.62 -10.49 -4.89
C ASN A 33 -1.19 -10.13 -3.50
N THR A 34 -2.35 -10.70 -3.17
CA THR A 34 -2.95 -10.53 -1.83
C THR A 34 -2.08 -11.20 -0.76
N ALA A 35 -1.53 -12.39 -1.02
CA ALA A 35 -0.61 -13.08 -0.10
C ALA A 35 0.68 -12.26 0.16
N ALA A 36 1.25 -11.65 -0.87
CA ALA A 36 2.40 -10.75 -0.74
C ALA A 36 2.07 -9.57 0.17
N LEU A 37 0.91 -8.89 -0.02
CA LEU A 37 0.51 -7.79 0.86
C LEU A 37 0.22 -8.21 2.31
N ARG A 38 -0.39 -9.38 2.52
CA ARG A 38 -0.57 -9.93 3.88
C ARG A 38 0.78 -10.19 4.55
N THR A 39 1.74 -10.69 3.78
CA THR A 39 3.11 -10.93 4.27
C THR A 39 3.81 -9.62 4.60
N VAL A 40 3.70 -8.61 3.72
CA VAL A 40 4.20 -7.24 3.99
C VAL A 40 3.62 -6.69 5.30
N ALA A 41 2.31 -6.84 5.53
CA ALA A 41 1.68 -6.43 6.79
C ALA A 41 2.21 -7.20 8.01
N ALA A 42 2.42 -8.51 7.87
CA ALA A 42 2.96 -9.35 8.95
C ALA A 42 4.43 -9.04 9.27
N LEU A 43 5.18 -8.48 8.32
CA LEU A 43 6.56 -8.03 8.47
C LEU A 43 6.68 -6.56 8.93
N ALA A 44 5.56 -5.88 9.16
CA ALA A 44 5.57 -4.46 9.49
C ALA A 44 6.39 -4.18 10.77
N PRO A 45 7.34 -3.21 10.70
CA PRO A 45 8.01 -2.68 11.88
C PRO A 45 7.02 -2.12 12.92
N ALA A 46 7.42 -2.07 14.19
CA ALA A 46 6.55 -1.66 15.30
C ALA A 46 6.02 -0.21 15.22
N ASP A 47 6.68 0.64 14.44
CA ASP A 47 6.33 2.04 14.18
C ASP A 47 5.49 2.22 12.90
N ILE A 48 5.06 1.13 12.26
CA ILE A 48 4.22 1.13 11.06
C ILE A 48 2.97 0.28 11.31
N GLU A 49 1.80 0.87 11.09
CA GLU A 49 0.52 0.17 11.05
C GLU A 49 0.13 -0.08 9.59
N ALA A 50 0.31 -1.30 9.11
CA ALA A 50 -0.04 -1.69 7.75
C ALA A 50 -1.39 -2.43 7.72
N THR A 51 -2.38 -1.88 7.02
CA THR A 51 -3.74 -2.45 6.97
C THR A 51 -4.16 -2.81 5.55
N LEU A 52 -4.62 -4.05 5.35
CA LEU A 52 -5.14 -4.49 4.06
C LEU A 52 -6.56 -3.97 3.84
N TYR A 53 -6.79 -3.37 2.68
CA TYR A 53 -8.12 -3.04 2.19
C TYR A 53 -8.78 -4.28 1.56
N ASP A 54 -9.93 -4.67 2.09
CA ASP A 54 -10.71 -5.86 1.71
C ASP A 54 -12.01 -5.52 0.94
N GLY A 55 -12.33 -4.23 0.78
CA GLY A 55 -13.57 -3.77 0.16
C GLY A 55 -13.59 -3.71 -1.36
N LEU A 56 -12.55 -4.19 -2.07
CA LEU A 56 -12.41 -4.01 -3.53
C LEU A 56 -13.60 -4.56 -4.33
N VAL A 57 -14.09 -5.75 -3.98
CA VAL A 57 -15.20 -6.42 -4.67
C VAL A 57 -16.54 -5.69 -4.44
N GLY A 58 -16.67 -4.97 -3.33
CA GLY A 58 -17.88 -4.25 -2.96
C GLY A 58 -18.00 -2.85 -3.58
N LEU A 59 -17.00 -2.39 -4.33
CA LEU A 59 -17.06 -1.08 -4.96
C LEU A 59 -18.01 -1.12 -6.18
N PRO A 60 -18.99 -0.21 -6.26
CA PRO A 60 -19.83 -0.09 -7.45
C PRO A 60 -18.99 0.36 -8.65
N ALA A 61 -19.50 0.10 -9.85
CA ALA A 61 -18.92 0.65 -11.07
C ALA A 61 -18.89 2.18 -11.00
N PHE A 62 -17.78 2.78 -11.41
CA PHE A 62 -17.63 4.23 -11.47
C PHE A 62 -18.63 4.83 -12.45
N ILE A 63 -19.32 5.89 -11.99
CA ILE A 63 -20.25 6.68 -12.80
C ILE A 63 -19.80 8.15 -12.70
N PRO A 64 -19.37 8.77 -13.82
CA PRO A 64 -19.00 10.19 -13.80
C PRO A 64 -20.19 11.08 -13.45
N GLY A 65 -19.98 12.05 -12.56
CA GLY A 65 -20.97 13.09 -12.27
C GLY A 65 -21.99 12.78 -11.16
N ASP A 66 -21.85 11.65 -10.45
CA ASP A 66 -22.63 11.40 -9.24
C ASP A 66 -22.32 12.45 -8.16
N GLU A 67 -23.33 13.19 -7.71
CA GLU A 67 -23.18 14.27 -6.71
C GLU A 67 -22.76 13.77 -5.33
N ALA A 68 -23.07 12.52 -5.00
CA ALA A 68 -22.69 11.87 -3.74
C ALA A 68 -22.06 10.49 -4.00
N ALA A 69 -20.90 10.25 -3.41
CA ALA A 69 -20.22 8.97 -3.53
C ALA A 69 -21.01 7.88 -2.76
N PRO A 70 -21.16 6.66 -3.31
CA PRO A 70 -21.76 5.55 -2.58
C PRO A 70 -21.01 5.27 -1.28
N ALA A 71 -21.70 4.77 -0.24
CA ALA A 71 -21.11 4.56 1.08
C ALA A 71 -19.82 3.71 1.09
N ALA A 72 -19.72 2.71 0.20
CA ALA A 72 -18.51 1.91 0.04
C ALA A 72 -17.33 2.74 -0.51
N VAL A 73 -17.61 3.67 -1.42
CA VAL A 73 -16.62 4.61 -1.96
C VAL A 73 -16.22 5.62 -0.91
N GLU A 74 -17.15 6.20 -0.15
CA GLU A 74 -16.82 7.09 0.97
C GLU A 74 -15.94 6.40 2.01
N ALA A 75 -16.23 5.13 2.34
CA ALA A 75 -15.43 4.33 3.26
C ALA A 75 -14.01 4.08 2.72
N LEU A 76 -13.85 3.78 1.43
CA LEU A 76 -12.55 3.70 0.76
C LEU A 76 -11.79 5.03 0.89
N ARG A 77 -12.42 6.15 0.50
CA ARG A 77 -11.80 7.48 0.51
C ARG A 77 -11.37 7.89 1.91
N LYS A 78 -12.18 7.58 2.93
CA LYS A 78 -11.82 7.78 4.34
C LYS A 78 -10.58 6.98 4.74
N ARG A 79 -10.43 5.73 4.29
CA ARG A 79 -9.23 4.93 4.55
C ARG A 79 -8.00 5.48 3.84
N ILE A 80 -8.12 5.91 2.58
CA ILE A 80 -7.03 6.57 1.84
C ILE A 80 -6.61 7.87 2.55
N GLY A 81 -7.58 8.71 2.92
CA GLY A 81 -7.31 9.98 3.61
C GLY A 81 -6.70 9.81 5.00
N ALA A 82 -7.03 8.72 5.71
CA ALA A 82 -6.44 8.39 7.00
C ALA A 82 -5.04 7.75 6.89
N ALA A 83 -4.64 7.21 5.74
CA ALA A 83 -3.33 6.62 5.58
C ALA A 83 -2.27 7.70 5.31
N ASP A 84 -1.07 7.52 5.82
CA ASP A 84 0.08 8.38 5.52
C ASP A 84 0.69 8.01 4.15
N ALA A 85 0.59 6.73 3.76
CA ALA A 85 0.98 6.23 2.44
C ALA A 85 0.08 5.07 1.97
N VAL A 86 0.13 4.75 0.67
CA VAL A 86 -0.59 3.61 0.07
C VAL A 86 0.38 2.67 -0.64
N LEU A 87 0.26 1.36 -0.40
CA LEU A 87 0.96 0.33 -1.16
C LEU A 87 -0.04 -0.44 -2.03
N ILE A 88 0.15 -0.47 -3.34
CA ILE A 88 -0.72 -1.16 -4.28
C ILE A 88 -0.03 -2.40 -4.83
N SER A 89 -0.65 -3.57 -4.72
CA SER A 89 -0.21 -4.77 -5.45
C SER A 89 -1.02 -4.93 -6.73
N ALA A 90 -0.42 -4.71 -7.90
CA ALA A 90 -1.14 -4.68 -9.17
C ALA A 90 -0.77 -5.88 -10.06
N PRO A 91 -1.59 -6.94 -10.15
CA PRO A 91 -1.39 -7.99 -11.14
C PRO A 91 -1.70 -7.50 -12.56
N GLU A 92 -1.34 -8.28 -13.57
CA GLU A 92 -1.68 -7.99 -14.97
C GLU A 92 -2.78 -8.93 -15.46
N TYR A 93 -3.90 -8.36 -15.93
CA TYR A 93 -4.98 -9.08 -16.57
C TYR A 93 -5.25 -8.46 -17.95
N ALA A 94 -5.27 -9.29 -18.99
CA ALA A 94 -5.48 -8.87 -20.37
C ALA A 94 -4.56 -7.71 -20.83
N GLY A 95 -3.34 -7.65 -20.30
CA GLY A 95 -2.32 -6.64 -20.67
C GLY A 95 -2.44 -5.29 -19.96
N MET A 96 -3.24 -5.18 -18.89
CA MET A 96 -3.34 -3.94 -18.09
C MET A 96 -3.58 -4.26 -16.61
N ILE A 97 -3.74 -3.22 -15.79
CA ILE A 97 -4.22 -3.38 -14.42
C ILE A 97 -5.65 -3.97 -14.40
N PRO A 98 -6.05 -4.69 -13.33
CA PRO A 98 -7.37 -5.30 -13.23
C PRO A 98 -8.47 -4.23 -13.27
N GLY A 99 -9.60 -4.55 -13.91
CA GLY A 99 -10.74 -3.63 -14.01
C GLY A 99 -11.26 -3.16 -12.65
N SER A 100 -11.25 -4.03 -11.63
CA SER A 100 -11.62 -3.66 -10.26
C SER A 100 -10.66 -2.63 -9.64
N LEU A 101 -9.35 -2.79 -9.85
CA LEU A 101 -8.35 -1.81 -9.38
C LEU A 101 -8.48 -0.49 -10.15
N LYS A 102 -8.68 -0.55 -11.47
CA LYS A 102 -8.93 0.65 -12.28
C LYS A 102 -10.18 1.40 -11.79
N ASN A 103 -11.27 0.68 -11.53
CA ASN A 103 -12.52 1.22 -11.00
C ASN A 103 -12.32 1.90 -9.63
N LEU A 104 -11.56 1.27 -8.73
CA LEU A 104 -11.18 1.88 -7.45
C LEU A 104 -10.47 3.24 -7.67
N LEU A 105 -9.50 3.29 -8.58
CA LEU A 105 -8.74 4.51 -8.86
C LEU A 105 -9.60 5.57 -9.57
N GLU A 106 -10.55 5.19 -10.41
CA GLU A 106 -11.51 6.13 -11.02
C GLU A 106 -12.33 6.89 -9.97
N TRP A 107 -12.75 6.21 -8.91
CA TRP A 107 -13.44 6.84 -7.77
C TRP A 107 -12.61 7.88 -7.00
N THR A 108 -11.29 7.95 -7.23
CA THR A 108 -10.40 8.93 -6.60
C THR A 108 -10.11 10.15 -7.50
N VAL A 109 -10.51 10.12 -8.78
CA VAL A 109 -10.20 11.21 -9.73
C VAL A 109 -10.95 12.49 -9.33
N GLY A 110 -10.24 13.62 -9.29
CA GLY A 110 -10.82 14.93 -8.98
C GLY A 110 -11.19 15.15 -7.51
N THR A 111 -10.90 14.18 -6.63
CA THR A 111 -11.27 14.23 -5.20
C THR A 111 -10.20 14.85 -4.30
N GLY A 112 -8.94 14.82 -4.74
CA GLY A 112 -7.78 15.19 -3.93
C GLY A 112 -7.25 14.06 -3.04
N ASP A 113 -7.91 12.89 -2.97
CA ASP A 113 -7.58 11.85 -1.99
C ASP A 113 -6.14 11.31 -2.13
N LEU A 114 -5.62 11.28 -3.36
CA LEU A 114 -4.28 10.78 -3.69
C LEU A 114 -3.28 11.88 -4.10
N VAL A 115 -3.69 13.15 -4.13
CA VAL A 115 -2.80 14.25 -4.53
C VAL A 115 -1.65 14.36 -3.52
N ASP A 116 -0.42 14.31 -4.03
CA ASP A 116 0.83 14.29 -3.25
C ASP A 116 0.91 13.14 -2.23
N LYS A 117 0.00 12.16 -2.28
CA LYS A 117 0.03 11.01 -1.38
C LYS A 117 1.22 10.12 -1.77
N PRO A 118 2.12 9.76 -0.84
CA PRO A 118 3.14 8.74 -1.10
C PRO A 118 2.48 7.40 -1.46
N VAL A 119 2.78 6.90 -2.66
CA VAL A 119 2.28 5.63 -3.18
C VAL A 119 3.45 4.79 -3.67
N ALA A 120 3.47 3.52 -3.26
CA ALA A 120 4.35 2.52 -3.85
C ALA A 120 3.52 1.43 -4.53
N TRP A 121 4.14 0.68 -5.43
CA TRP A 121 3.53 -0.48 -6.05
C TRP A 121 4.44 -1.71 -5.99
N ILE A 122 3.82 -2.87 -5.80
CA ILE A 122 4.46 -4.15 -6.08
C ILE A 122 3.70 -4.89 -7.18
N ASN A 123 4.43 -5.62 -8.01
CA ASN A 123 3.85 -6.48 -9.04
C ASN A 123 4.32 -7.91 -8.78
N VAL A 124 3.40 -8.80 -8.42
CA VAL A 124 3.73 -10.22 -8.26
C VAL A 124 3.70 -10.90 -9.62
N ALA A 125 4.88 -11.01 -10.24
CA ALA A 125 5.06 -11.62 -11.55
C ALA A 125 6.51 -12.08 -11.75
N PHE A 126 6.70 -13.02 -12.69
CA PHE A 126 8.03 -13.38 -13.18
C PHE A 126 8.68 -12.23 -13.96
N PRO A 127 10.03 -12.15 -14.02
CA PRO A 127 10.72 -11.23 -14.92
C PRO A 127 10.19 -11.30 -16.36
N GLY A 128 9.97 -10.14 -16.98
CA GLY A 128 9.39 -10.03 -18.33
C GLY A 128 7.86 -10.19 -18.39
N ARG A 129 7.17 -10.16 -17.24
CA ARG A 129 5.70 -10.11 -17.16
C ARG A 129 5.25 -8.98 -16.25
N GLY A 130 4.04 -8.48 -16.49
CA GLY A 130 3.46 -7.42 -15.66
C GLY A 130 3.91 -6.01 -16.02
N ASP A 131 4.76 -5.84 -17.04
CA ASP A 131 5.25 -4.53 -17.49
C ASP A 131 4.07 -3.63 -17.90
N ALA A 132 3.09 -4.16 -18.63
CA ALA A 132 1.96 -3.36 -19.10
C ALA A 132 1.02 -2.95 -17.96
N ALA A 133 0.85 -3.80 -16.94
CA ALA A 133 0.15 -3.40 -15.72
C ALA A 133 0.89 -2.31 -14.94
N VAL A 134 2.22 -2.39 -14.82
CA VAL A 134 3.03 -1.36 -14.16
C VAL A 134 2.95 -0.03 -14.91
N GLU A 135 3.12 -0.03 -16.23
CA GLU A 135 3.01 1.17 -17.07
C GLU A 135 1.62 1.80 -16.97
N THR A 136 0.57 0.99 -17.02
CA THR A 136 -0.81 1.48 -16.89
C THR A 136 -1.07 2.02 -15.48
N LEU A 137 -0.61 1.35 -14.43
CA LEU A 137 -0.75 1.82 -13.06
C LEU A 137 -0.08 3.18 -12.88
N ARG A 138 1.15 3.33 -13.35
CA ARG A 138 1.89 4.60 -13.31
C ARG A 138 1.15 5.72 -14.01
N THR A 139 0.60 5.43 -15.19
CA THR A 139 -0.20 6.39 -15.94
C THR A 139 -1.38 6.87 -15.09
N VAL A 140 -2.13 5.96 -14.49
CA VAL A 140 -3.28 6.30 -13.64
C VAL A 140 -2.86 7.07 -12.39
N LEU A 141 -1.79 6.65 -11.71
CA LEU A 141 -1.24 7.34 -10.53
C LEU A 141 -0.78 8.77 -10.86
N GLY A 142 -0.20 8.98 -12.04
CA GLY A 142 0.14 10.32 -12.53
C GLY A 142 -1.09 11.21 -12.75
N TYR A 143 -2.18 10.67 -13.29
CA TYR A 143 -3.44 11.41 -13.47
C TYR A 143 -4.07 11.88 -12.15
N VAL A 144 -3.88 11.13 -11.06
CA VAL A 144 -4.35 11.52 -9.71
C VAL A 144 -3.28 12.24 -8.88
N SER A 145 -2.17 12.61 -9.51
CA SER A 145 -1.04 13.34 -8.89
C SER A 145 -0.49 12.68 -7.63
N ALA A 146 -0.44 11.34 -7.61
CA ALA A 146 0.21 10.59 -6.55
C ALA A 146 1.73 10.75 -6.60
N ASP A 147 2.36 10.74 -5.44
CA ASP A 147 3.82 10.79 -5.26
C ASP A 147 4.38 9.36 -5.28
N ILE A 148 4.84 8.91 -6.45
CA ILE A 148 5.32 7.53 -6.62
C ILE A 148 6.70 7.37 -5.96
N VAL A 149 6.77 6.57 -4.89
CA VAL A 149 8.00 6.31 -4.14
C VAL A 149 8.76 5.17 -4.81
N GLU A 150 9.62 5.54 -5.76
CA GLU A 150 10.37 4.60 -6.62
C GLU A 150 11.20 3.59 -5.83
N SER A 151 11.83 4.02 -4.73
CA SER A 151 12.64 3.15 -3.87
C SER A 151 11.85 2.03 -3.19
N ALA A 152 10.53 2.17 -3.09
CA ALA A 152 9.62 1.18 -2.51
C ALA A 152 8.85 0.39 -3.58
N CYS A 153 9.11 0.64 -4.88
CA CYS A 153 8.43 -0.03 -5.98
C CYS A 153 9.22 -1.23 -6.49
N GLY A 154 8.54 -2.33 -6.82
CA GLY A 154 9.26 -3.53 -7.28
C GLY A 154 8.41 -4.66 -7.85
N ARG A 155 9.04 -5.44 -8.72
CA ARG A 155 8.52 -6.75 -9.15
C ARG A 155 9.08 -7.83 -8.23
N ILE A 156 8.20 -8.65 -7.66
CA ILE A 156 8.57 -9.72 -6.73
C ILE A 156 7.95 -11.02 -7.24
N THR A 157 8.77 -12.04 -7.48
CA THR A 157 8.23 -13.34 -7.90
C THR A 157 7.77 -14.10 -6.67
N VAL A 158 6.47 -14.38 -6.59
CA VAL A 158 5.87 -15.23 -5.53
C VAL A 158 5.15 -16.39 -6.19
N LEU A 159 5.60 -17.60 -5.91
CA LEU A 159 5.01 -18.84 -6.37
C LEU A 159 3.95 -19.31 -5.37
N ARG A 160 2.96 -20.06 -5.87
CA ARG A 160 1.88 -20.56 -5.01
C ARG A 160 2.41 -21.59 -4.02
N GLU A 161 3.41 -22.35 -4.42
CA GLU A 161 4.11 -23.37 -3.65
C GLU A 161 4.94 -22.77 -2.50
N GLN A 162 5.21 -21.47 -2.53
CA GLN A 162 5.90 -20.73 -1.47
C GLN A 162 4.94 -20.18 -0.40
N LEU A 163 3.63 -20.43 -0.53
CA LEU A 163 2.63 -19.99 0.45
C LEU A 163 2.42 -21.06 1.52
N GLY A 164 2.50 -20.64 2.77
CA GLY A 164 2.17 -21.44 3.94
C GLY A 164 0.66 -21.64 4.12
N PRO A 165 0.25 -22.50 5.08
CA PRO A 165 -1.16 -22.77 5.37
C PRO A 165 -1.93 -21.57 5.90
N ASP A 166 -1.22 -20.55 6.41
CA ASP A 166 -1.78 -19.26 6.85
C ASP A 166 -1.98 -18.26 5.70
N GLY A 167 -1.58 -18.63 4.47
CA GLY A 167 -1.65 -17.79 3.29
C GLY A 167 -0.56 -16.72 3.21
N LEU A 168 0.48 -16.82 4.03
CA LEU A 168 1.66 -15.97 3.99
C LEU A 168 2.78 -16.63 3.18
N VAL A 169 3.72 -15.82 2.68
CA VAL A 169 4.91 -16.34 1.99
C VAL A 169 5.88 -16.90 3.02
N GLU A 170 6.34 -18.14 2.85
CA GLU A 170 7.33 -18.80 3.72
C GLU A 170 8.76 -18.69 3.19
N ASP A 171 8.93 -18.50 1.88
CA ASP A 171 10.24 -18.37 1.23
C ASP A 171 11.03 -17.16 1.79
N ALA A 172 12.23 -17.42 2.31
CA ALA A 172 13.02 -16.42 3.02
C ALA A 172 13.46 -15.26 2.10
N GLU A 173 13.89 -15.55 0.86
CA GLU A 173 14.37 -14.52 -0.06
C GLU A 173 13.23 -13.59 -0.49
N VAL A 174 12.04 -14.16 -0.75
CA VAL A 174 10.85 -13.38 -1.06
C VAL A 174 10.41 -12.54 0.15
N ARG A 175 10.50 -13.08 1.36
CA ARG A 175 10.18 -12.33 2.60
C ARG A 175 11.15 -11.18 2.81
N ASP A 176 12.44 -11.35 2.54
CA ASP A 176 13.43 -10.27 2.63
C ASP A 176 13.05 -9.14 1.65
N GLN A 177 12.76 -9.46 0.39
CA GLN A 177 12.31 -8.47 -0.60
C GLN A 177 11.03 -7.73 -0.17
N LEU A 178 10.04 -8.45 0.37
CA LEU A 178 8.80 -7.86 0.87
C LEU A 178 9.01 -7.00 2.12
N GLY A 179 9.97 -7.38 2.97
CA GLY A 179 10.32 -6.70 4.22
C GLY A 179 10.90 -5.29 4.01
N GLU A 180 11.52 -5.04 2.85
CA GLU A 180 12.10 -3.73 2.51
C GLU A 180 11.07 -2.68 2.06
N VAL A 181 9.86 -3.11 1.64
CA VAL A 181 8.87 -2.22 1.02
C VAL A 181 8.33 -1.16 1.99
N LEU A 182 7.92 -1.56 3.21
CA LEU A 182 7.37 -0.61 4.18
C LEU A 182 8.44 0.34 4.76
N PRO A 183 9.66 -0.12 5.12
CA PRO A 183 10.75 0.77 5.51
C PRO A 183 11.07 1.83 4.45
N ALA A 184 11.18 1.45 3.18
CA ALA A 184 11.45 2.39 2.09
C ALA A 184 10.33 3.43 1.94
N LEU A 185 9.08 3.00 2.00
CA LEU A 185 7.92 3.89 1.92
C LEU A 185 7.83 4.84 3.14
N ALA A 186 8.09 4.34 4.34
CA ALA A 186 8.07 5.13 5.57
C ALA A 186 9.21 6.15 5.64
N ALA A 187 10.39 5.82 5.11
CA ALA A 187 11.51 6.77 5.01
C ALA A 187 11.11 8.00 4.18
N HIS A 188 10.50 7.79 3.02
CA HIS A 188 10.02 8.87 2.15
C HIS A 188 8.98 9.78 2.84
N VAL A 189 8.01 9.19 3.55
CA VAL A 189 7.01 9.96 4.30
C VAL A 189 7.67 10.85 5.35
N ARG A 190 8.64 10.32 6.10
CA ARG A 190 9.35 11.05 7.16
C ARG A 190 10.22 12.19 6.62
N GLU A 191 10.88 11.95 5.49
CA GLU A 191 11.65 12.98 4.78
C GLU A 191 10.74 14.11 4.29
N LYS A 192 9.59 13.75 3.71
CA LYS A 192 8.58 14.70 3.24
C LYS A 192 8.05 15.56 4.39
N ASP A 193 7.70 14.97 5.52
CA ASP A 193 7.22 15.70 6.70
C ASP A 193 8.29 16.65 7.28
N SER A 194 9.56 16.22 7.28
CA SER A 194 10.68 17.04 7.72
C SER A 194 10.94 18.25 6.82
N SER A 195 10.65 18.16 5.52
CA SER A 195 10.80 19.28 4.57
C SER A 195 9.65 20.29 4.59
N ARG A 196 8.53 19.94 5.24
CA ARG A 196 7.34 20.80 5.38
C ARG A 196 7.29 21.57 6.70
N ALA A 197 8.12 21.17 7.67
CA ALA A 197 8.28 21.83 8.98
C ALA A 197 9.26 23.01 8.90
#